data_AF-A0A9D6ND41-F1
#
_entry.id   AF-A0A9D6ND41-F1
#
_cell.length_a   1.000
_cell.length_b   1.000
_cell.length_c   1.000
_cell.angle_alpha   90.00
_cell.angle_beta   90.00
_cell.angle_gamma   90.00
#
_symmetry.space_group_name_H-M   'P 1'
#
loop_
_entity.id
_entity.type
_entity.pdbx_description
1 polymer ?
#
loop_
_entity_poly.entity_id
_entity_poly.type
_entity_poly.pdbx_seq_one_letter_code
_entity_poly.pdbx_strand_id
1 'polypeptide(L)'
;MRRWLLVLLALCAGLGFSAAGAREAMPILANRKIWAGFQGAVWMEGRARMGSQDVQGYVQGLGSGEDAIMGVTVGGRWDVLEALIGYLDSAPDGRKAVFEVVADGESVYRSEPISSEAEPELIHVPIKGKKSLRLVIRPESYGATAGAAWGSPMLLSGVSAEELQRPLTVIIDGKSAQVPRQGGNAPSSLVVPLPLRSGTTEYRVKMVYDKANDRVHVETSEAAPELPGSQE
;
A
#
# COMPACT_ATOMS: atom_id res chain seq x y z
N MET A 1 -39.18 -51.20 -42.67
CA MET A 1 -37.74 -50.89 -42.44
C MET A 1 -37.64 -49.52 -41.78
N ARG A 2 -36.83 -49.41 -40.72
CA ARG A 2 -36.28 -48.18 -40.07
C ARG A 2 -37.29 -47.22 -39.42
N ARG A 3 -37.01 -46.57 -38.30
CA ARG A 3 -36.11 -46.73 -37.13
C ARG A 3 -36.49 -45.56 -36.20
N TRP A 4 -36.37 -45.77 -34.90
CA TRP A 4 -36.75 -44.84 -33.82
C TRP A 4 -35.92 -43.56 -33.80
N LEU A 5 -36.45 -42.48 -33.17
CA LEU A 5 -35.61 -41.50 -32.48
C LEU A 5 -36.32 -41.01 -31.19
N LEU A 6 -35.79 -41.48 -30.06
CA LEU A 6 -36.04 -40.95 -28.72
C LEU A 6 -35.28 -39.63 -28.57
N VAL A 7 -35.95 -38.57 -28.15
CA VAL A 7 -35.31 -37.31 -27.75
C VAL A 7 -34.99 -37.41 -26.25
N LEU A 8 -33.70 -37.47 -25.93
CA LEU A 8 -33.16 -37.37 -24.57
C LEU A 8 -33.19 -35.90 -24.12
N LEU A 9 -33.99 -35.60 -23.10
CA LEU A 9 -33.84 -34.37 -22.31
C LEU A 9 -32.60 -34.51 -21.43
N ALA A 10 -31.53 -33.78 -21.75
CA ALA A 10 -30.41 -33.60 -20.85
C ALA A 10 -30.77 -32.53 -19.81
N LEU A 11 -31.01 -32.97 -18.57
CA LEU A 11 -31.06 -32.11 -17.39
C LEU A 11 -29.61 -31.66 -17.10
N CYS A 12 -29.22 -30.47 -17.55
CA CYS A 12 -28.01 -29.82 -17.03
C CYS A 12 -28.33 -29.27 -15.64
N ALA A 13 -27.93 -30.00 -14.61
CA ALA A 13 -27.86 -29.49 -13.25
C ALA A 13 -26.89 -28.29 -13.25
N GLY A 14 -27.45 -27.10 -13.03
CA GLY A 14 -26.66 -25.89 -12.84
C GLY A 14 -25.84 -26.02 -11.56
N LEU A 15 -24.56 -26.36 -11.71
CA LEU A 15 -23.56 -26.04 -10.70
C LEU A 15 -23.49 -24.51 -10.65
N GLY A 16 -24.11 -23.95 -9.62
CA GLY A 16 -23.94 -22.56 -9.24
C GLY A 16 -22.47 -22.34 -8.90
N PHE A 17 -21.67 -21.94 -9.89
CA PHE A 17 -20.48 -21.16 -9.61
C PHE A 17 -20.97 -19.89 -8.93
N SER A 18 -20.80 -19.80 -7.61
CA SER A 18 -20.67 -18.49 -6.98
C SER A 18 -19.52 -17.81 -7.70
N ALA A 19 -19.84 -16.83 -8.54
CA ALA A 19 -18.86 -15.92 -9.07
C ALA A 19 -18.34 -15.10 -7.87
N ALA A 20 -17.31 -15.62 -7.21
CA ALA A 20 -16.31 -14.73 -6.63
C ALA A 20 -15.83 -13.89 -7.81
N GLY A 21 -16.29 -12.63 -7.87
CA GLY A 21 -16.00 -11.74 -9.00
C GLY A 21 -14.50 -11.72 -9.28
N ALA A 22 -14.13 -11.72 -10.56
CA ALA A 22 -12.73 -11.63 -10.96
C ALA A 22 -12.10 -10.40 -10.31
N ARG A 23 -10.92 -10.56 -9.69
CA ARG A 23 -10.17 -9.44 -9.12
C ARG A 23 -9.88 -8.43 -10.21
N GLU A 24 -10.32 -7.19 -10.01
CA GLU A 24 -10.07 -6.07 -10.91
C GLU A 24 -9.14 -5.08 -10.22
N ALA A 25 -8.16 -4.55 -10.95
CA ALA A 25 -7.27 -3.51 -10.48
C ALA A 25 -7.22 -2.38 -11.52
N MET A 26 -7.43 -1.14 -11.07
CA MET A 26 -7.47 0.03 -11.95
C MET A 26 -6.53 1.13 -11.46
N PRO A 27 -5.48 1.48 -12.21
CA PRO A 27 -4.64 2.63 -11.89
C PRO A 27 -5.47 3.93 -11.99
N ILE A 28 -5.50 4.73 -10.92
CA ILE A 28 -6.28 5.96 -10.90
C ILE A 28 -5.76 6.96 -11.95
N LEU A 29 -4.43 7.04 -12.12
CA LEU A 29 -3.81 7.99 -13.03
C LEU A 29 -3.93 7.61 -14.52
N ALA A 30 -4.20 6.35 -14.83
CA ALA A 30 -4.46 5.94 -16.21
C ALA A 30 -5.91 6.22 -16.64
N ASN A 31 -6.81 6.56 -15.70
CA ASN A 31 -8.23 6.72 -15.97
C ASN A 31 -8.73 8.15 -15.66
N ARG A 32 -8.52 9.06 -16.60
CA ARG A 32 -8.88 10.49 -16.42
C ARG A 32 -10.37 10.75 -16.19
N LYS A 33 -11.26 9.82 -16.57
CA LYS A 33 -12.72 9.97 -16.43
C LYS A 33 -13.19 9.99 -14.98
N ILE A 34 -12.37 9.47 -14.06
CA ILE A 34 -12.70 9.42 -12.64
C ILE A 34 -12.09 10.59 -11.85
N TRP A 35 -11.31 11.46 -12.49
CA TRP A 35 -10.72 12.60 -11.78
C TRP A 35 -11.78 13.67 -11.51
N ALA A 36 -11.82 14.15 -10.27
CA ALA A 36 -12.70 15.23 -9.82
C ALA A 36 -11.95 16.55 -9.59
N GLY A 37 -10.64 16.60 -9.86
CA GLY A 37 -9.81 17.81 -9.78
C GLY A 37 -8.56 17.62 -8.94
N PHE A 38 -7.67 18.61 -9.03
CA PHE A 38 -6.43 18.70 -8.27
C PHE A 38 -6.31 20.10 -7.65
N GLN A 39 -5.81 20.18 -6.43
CA GLN A 39 -5.48 21.44 -5.74
C GLN A 39 -4.09 21.29 -5.12
N GLY A 40 -3.23 22.31 -5.28
CA GLY A 40 -1.88 22.30 -4.68
C GLY A 40 -1.00 21.11 -5.09
N ALA A 41 -1.38 20.40 -6.17
CA ALA A 41 -0.80 19.12 -6.57
C ALA A 41 -0.56 19.07 -8.08
N VAL A 42 0.41 18.26 -8.47
CA VAL A 42 0.66 17.89 -9.87
C VAL A 42 0.68 16.38 -9.99
N TRP A 43 0.17 15.86 -11.11
CA TRP A 43 0.21 14.44 -11.42
C TRP A 43 1.18 14.16 -12.57
N MET A 44 1.75 12.97 -12.56
CA MET A 44 2.58 12.43 -13.63
C MET A 44 2.18 10.98 -13.87
N GLU A 45 2.08 10.55 -15.13
CA GLU A 45 1.79 9.15 -15.48
C GLU A 45 3.07 8.32 -15.64
N GLY A 46 4.24 8.98 -15.67
CA GLY A 46 5.56 8.36 -15.84
C GLY A 46 6.08 7.65 -14.59
N ARG A 47 7.29 7.08 -14.70
CA ARG A 47 7.95 6.41 -13.58
C ARG A 47 8.65 7.40 -12.66
N ALA A 48 8.71 7.07 -11.38
CA ALA A 48 9.54 7.74 -10.38
C ALA A 48 10.01 6.74 -9.32
N ARG A 49 10.87 7.21 -8.42
CA ARG A 49 11.32 6.46 -7.26
C ARG A 49 10.82 7.10 -5.97
N MET A 50 10.48 6.25 -5.02
CA MET A 50 10.15 6.58 -3.63
C MET A 50 10.91 5.60 -2.73
N GLY A 51 12.04 6.04 -2.16
CA GLY A 51 12.94 5.18 -1.39
C GLY A 51 13.38 3.95 -2.18
N SER A 52 13.10 2.77 -1.63
CA SER A 52 13.37 1.47 -2.25
C SER A 52 12.36 1.04 -3.34
N GLN A 53 11.32 1.83 -3.61
CA GLN A 53 10.21 1.46 -4.49
C GLN A 53 10.24 2.22 -5.83
N ASP A 54 9.97 1.49 -6.92
CA ASP A 54 9.64 2.08 -8.22
C ASP A 54 8.12 2.27 -8.33
N VAL A 55 7.69 3.47 -8.71
CA VAL A 55 6.27 3.78 -8.92
C VAL A 55 6.00 4.11 -10.37
N GLN A 56 4.89 3.59 -10.91
CA GLN A 56 4.30 3.98 -12.18
C GLN A 56 3.15 4.96 -11.93
N GLY A 57 3.41 6.23 -12.23
CA GLY A 57 2.51 7.35 -11.99
C GLY A 57 2.48 7.79 -10.53
N TYR A 58 2.37 9.10 -10.31
CA TYR A 58 2.25 9.68 -8.98
C TYR A 58 1.47 11.00 -9.00
N VAL A 59 0.96 11.39 -7.84
CA VAL A 59 0.48 12.75 -7.57
C VAL A 59 1.29 13.33 -6.43
N GLN A 60 1.98 14.44 -6.66
CA GLN A 60 2.79 15.10 -5.65
C GLN A 60 2.26 16.48 -5.29
N GLY A 61 2.55 16.93 -4.07
CA GLY A 61 2.32 18.31 -3.65
C GLY A 61 3.33 19.30 -4.23
N LEU A 62 2.92 20.56 -4.31
CA LEU A 62 3.72 21.66 -4.85
C LEU A 62 4.48 22.48 -3.78
N GLY A 63 4.22 22.25 -2.49
CA GLY A 63 4.90 22.93 -1.39
C GLY A 63 4.38 24.33 -1.05
N SER A 64 3.15 24.70 -1.44
CA SER A 64 2.59 26.04 -1.19
C SER A 64 2.18 26.32 0.27
N GLY A 65 2.33 25.34 1.18
CA GLY A 65 1.87 25.43 2.57
C GLY A 65 0.37 25.12 2.76
N GLU A 66 -0.35 24.88 1.66
CA GLU A 66 -1.72 24.35 1.68
C GLU A 66 -1.73 22.83 1.49
N ASP A 67 -2.89 22.22 1.74
CA ASP A 67 -3.14 20.82 1.39
C ASP A 67 -2.95 20.59 -0.12
N ALA A 68 -2.27 19.49 -0.47
CA ALA A 68 -2.28 18.98 -1.83
C ALA A 68 -3.36 17.90 -1.96
N ILE A 69 -4.27 18.04 -2.92
CA ILE A 69 -5.48 17.21 -3.01
C ILE A 69 -5.64 16.67 -4.43
N MET A 70 -5.94 15.37 -4.52
CA MET A 70 -6.56 14.76 -5.70
C MET A 70 -7.99 14.30 -5.36
N GLY A 71 -8.97 14.78 -6.11
CA GLY A 71 -10.35 14.28 -6.05
C GLY A 71 -10.57 13.12 -7.03
N VAL A 72 -11.29 12.08 -6.60
CA VAL A 72 -11.57 10.88 -7.40
C VAL A 72 -13.03 10.43 -7.23
N THR A 73 -13.72 10.13 -8.33
CA THR A 73 -15.06 9.54 -8.36
C THR A 73 -14.96 8.04 -8.56
N VAL A 74 -15.32 7.26 -7.54
CA VAL A 74 -15.14 5.80 -7.50
C VAL A 74 -16.46 5.02 -7.67
N GLY A 75 -17.61 5.68 -7.54
CA GLY A 75 -18.91 5.12 -7.93
C GLY A 75 -19.41 3.91 -7.13
N GLY A 76 -18.79 3.59 -5.98
CA GLY A 76 -19.27 2.56 -5.04
C GLY A 76 -18.88 1.12 -5.35
N ARG A 77 -18.24 0.85 -6.50
CA ARG A 77 -17.94 -0.52 -6.95
C ARG A 77 -16.59 -1.09 -6.51
N TRP A 78 -15.72 -0.25 -5.95
CA TRP A 78 -14.37 -0.64 -5.54
C TRP A 78 -14.35 -1.00 -4.06
N ASP A 79 -13.57 -2.02 -3.71
CA ASP A 79 -13.44 -2.48 -2.32
C ASP A 79 -12.30 -1.75 -1.60
N VAL A 80 -11.19 -1.47 -2.29
CA VAL A 80 -9.94 -0.96 -1.69
C VAL A 80 -9.27 0.11 -2.56
N LEU A 81 -8.70 1.12 -1.92
CA LEU A 81 -7.65 1.98 -2.47
C LEU A 81 -6.29 1.44 -2.01
N GLU A 82 -5.40 1.13 -2.95
CA GLU A 82 -4.01 0.80 -2.68
C GLU A 82 -3.10 1.94 -3.18
N ALA A 83 -2.12 2.36 -2.39
CA ALA A 83 -1.14 3.36 -2.81
C ALA A 83 0.14 3.27 -1.96
N LEU A 84 1.26 3.72 -2.53
CA LEU A 84 2.42 4.12 -1.74
C LEU A 84 2.25 5.58 -1.32
N ILE A 85 2.53 5.88 -0.05
CA ILE A 85 2.56 7.24 0.50
C ILE A 85 3.97 7.54 1.02
N GLY A 86 4.43 8.76 0.83
CA GLY A 86 5.77 9.18 1.24
C GLY A 86 6.31 10.25 0.31
N TYR A 87 7.63 10.32 0.18
CA TYR A 87 8.27 11.31 -0.68
C TYR A 87 8.94 10.65 -1.88
N LEU A 88 8.98 11.38 -3.00
CA LEU A 88 9.85 11.05 -4.12
C LEU A 88 11.32 11.28 -3.73
N ASP A 89 12.23 10.52 -4.31
CA ASP A 89 13.69 10.68 -4.06
C ASP A 89 14.22 12.07 -4.46
N SER A 90 13.48 12.80 -5.29
CA SER A 90 13.81 14.17 -5.69
C SER A 90 13.36 15.23 -4.68
N ALA A 91 12.62 14.84 -3.63
CA ALA A 91 12.19 15.76 -2.59
C ALA A 91 13.39 16.24 -1.78
N PRO A 92 13.54 17.56 -1.54
CA PRO A 92 14.52 18.03 -0.56
C PRO A 92 14.26 17.51 0.87
N ASP A 93 15.32 17.44 1.64
CA ASP A 93 15.33 16.88 3.00
C ASP A 93 14.56 17.73 4.02
N GLY A 94 14.31 17.14 5.20
CA GLY A 94 13.71 17.79 6.36
C GLY A 94 12.22 18.08 6.23
N ARG A 95 11.52 17.51 5.25
CA ARG A 95 10.08 17.70 5.07
C ARG A 95 9.28 16.65 5.80
N LYS A 96 8.09 17.05 6.28
CA LYS A 96 7.14 16.14 6.90
C LYS A 96 5.71 16.44 6.45
N ALA A 97 4.98 15.40 6.08
CA ALA A 97 3.59 15.51 5.68
C ALA A 97 2.76 14.34 6.20
N VAL A 98 1.47 14.60 6.37
CA VAL A 98 0.47 13.58 6.74
C VAL A 98 -0.39 13.26 5.53
N PHE A 99 -0.62 11.98 5.28
CA PHE A 99 -1.48 11.51 4.19
C PHE A 99 -2.85 11.13 4.76
N GLU A 100 -3.92 11.58 4.10
CA GLU A 100 -5.29 11.32 4.52
C GLU A 100 -6.16 10.92 3.32
N VAL A 101 -7.01 9.91 3.52
CA VAL A 101 -8.06 9.54 2.57
C VAL A 101 -9.40 9.94 3.14
N VAL A 102 -10.09 10.85 2.46
CA VAL A 102 -11.44 11.27 2.82
C VAL A 102 -12.43 10.65 1.83
N ALA A 103 -13.33 9.79 2.31
CA ALA A 103 -14.33 9.12 1.50
C ALA A 103 -15.73 9.64 1.81
N ASP A 104 -16.42 10.18 0.80
CA ASP A 104 -17.75 10.80 0.94
C ASP A 104 -17.84 11.83 2.09
N GLY A 105 -16.76 12.57 2.32
CA GLY A 105 -16.67 13.61 3.36
C GLY A 105 -16.13 13.14 4.71
N GLU A 106 -15.95 11.83 4.91
CA GLU A 106 -15.45 11.24 6.15
C GLU A 106 -13.98 10.80 6.02
N SER A 107 -13.14 11.13 7.01
CA SER A 107 -11.77 10.62 7.05
C SER A 107 -11.79 9.13 7.37
N VAL A 108 -11.30 8.30 6.44
CA VAL A 108 -11.29 6.82 6.57
C VAL A 108 -9.88 6.27 6.74
N TYR A 109 -8.85 7.09 6.51
CA TYR A 109 -7.46 6.78 6.76
C TYR A 109 -6.69 8.06 7.01
N ARG A 110 -5.76 8.04 7.97
CA ARG A 110 -4.79 9.09 8.22
C ARG A 110 -3.48 8.46 8.68
N SER A 111 -2.37 8.83 8.05
CA SER A 111 -1.03 8.39 8.45
C SER A 111 -0.52 9.18 9.66
N GLU A 112 0.53 8.68 10.30
CA GLU A 112 1.43 9.52 11.08
C GLU A 112 2.23 10.45 10.14
N PRO A 113 2.90 11.50 10.65
CA PRO A 113 3.78 12.33 9.83
C PRO A 113 4.94 11.52 9.24
N ILE A 114 5.04 11.50 7.91
CA ILE A 114 6.11 10.80 7.17
C ILE A 114 7.20 11.82 6.83
N SER A 115 8.46 11.48 7.06
CA SER A 115 9.63 12.32 6.70
C SER A 115 10.05 12.09 5.25
N SER A 116 10.64 13.11 4.61
CA SER A 116 11.24 12.99 3.27
C SER A 116 12.32 11.90 3.14
N GLU A 117 12.95 11.57 4.26
CA GLU A 117 14.04 10.61 4.40
C GLU A 117 13.53 9.20 4.77
N ALA A 118 12.23 9.05 5.02
CA ALA A 118 11.63 7.77 5.36
C ALA A 118 11.35 6.94 4.10
N GLU A 119 11.43 5.61 4.22
CA GLU A 119 10.89 4.71 3.21
C GLU A 119 9.38 4.93 3.06
N PRO A 120 8.82 4.80 1.84
CA PRO A 120 7.39 4.97 1.65
C PRO A 120 6.60 3.84 2.32
N GLU A 121 5.37 4.16 2.71
CA GLU A 121 4.45 3.20 3.30
C GLU A 121 3.44 2.74 2.24
N LEU A 122 3.25 1.43 2.12
CA LEU A 122 2.16 0.85 1.32
C LEU A 122 0.88 0.83 2.16
N ILE A 123 -0.20 1.39 1.62
CA ILE A 123 -1.49 1.43 2.29
C ILE A 123 -2.58 0.69 1.50
N HIS A 124 -3.51 0.09 2.23
CA HIS A 124 -4.76 -0.50 1.81
C HIS A 124 -5.90 0.13 2.58
N VAL A 125 -6.68 0.98 1.93
CA VAL A 125 -7.80 1.69 2.56
C VAL A 125 -9.12 1.08 2.08
N PRO A 126 -9.92 0.47 2.98
CA PRO A 126 -11.25 -0.02 2.65
C PRO A 126 -12.17 1.13 2.22
N ILE A 127 -12.74 1.04 1.02
CA ILE A 127 -13.60 2.07 0.42
C ILE A 127 -14.93 1.52 -0.12
N LYS A 128 -15.29 0.30 0.29
CA LYS A 128 -16.48 -0.38 -0.21
C LYS A 128 -17.74 0.49 -0.04
N GLY A 129 -18.48 0.67 -1.14
CA GLY A 129 -19.70 1.46 -1.18
C GLY A 129 -19.49 2.98 -1.20
N LYS A 130 -18.26 3.48 -1.02
CA LYS A 130 -17.96 4.91 -1.10
C LYS A 130 -17.99 5.39 -2.56
N LYS A 131 -18.48 6.60 -2.80
CA LYS A 131 -18.70 7.13 -4.16
C LYS A 131 -17.64 8.11 -4.62
N SER A 132 -17.02 8.81 -3.67
CA SER A 132 -16.01 9.83 -3.90
C SER A 132 -14.87 9.70 -2.89
N LEU A 133 -13.66 9.99 -3.33
CA LEU A 133 -12.45 10.04 -2.51
C LEU A 133 -11.76 11.39 -2.69
N ARG A 134 -11.13 11.89 -1.64
CA ARG A 134 -10.06 12.89 -1.70
C ARG A 134 -8.80 12.27 -1.12
N LEU A 135 -7.74 12.24 -1.92
CA LEU A 135 -6.40 11.87 -1.50
C LEU A 135 -5.69 13.16 -1.11
N VAL A 136 -5.45 13.36 0.18
CA VAL A 136 -5.00 14.62 0.77
C VAL A 136 -3.59 14.43 1.33
N ILE A 137 -2.69 15.36 1.00
CA ILE A 137 -1.38 15.51 1.62
C ILE A 137 -1.42 16.80 2.44
N ARG A 138 -1.27 16.68 3.74
CA ARG A 138 -1.30 17.81 4.69
C ARG A 138 0.12 18.21 5.06
N PRO A 139 0.51 19.49 4.91
CA PRO A 139 1.82 19.96 5.33
C PRO A 139 1.93 20.06 6.86
N GLU A 140 3.05 19.60 7.44
CA GLU A 140 3.41 19.97 8.82
C GLU A 140 4.09 21.35 8.90
N SER A 141 4.54 21.88 7.75
CA SER A 141 5.14 23.22 7.63
C SER A 141 5.01 23.77 6.21
N TYR A 142 5.29 25.06 6.02
CA TYR A 142 5.42 25.64 4.68
C TYR A 142 6.46 24.86 3.86
N GLY A 143 6.21 24.64 2.57
CA GLY A 143 7.09 23.85 1.70
C GLY A 143 6.98 22.33 1.87
N ALA A 144 6.30 21.82 2.91
CA ALA A 144 6.41 20.42 3.30
C ALA A 144 5.79 19.43 2.31
N THR A 145 4.83 19.85 1.49
CA THR A 145 4.22 18.98 0.48
C THR A 145 5.06 18.84 -0.79
N ALA A 146 6.13 19.62 -0.97
CA ALA A 146 6.98 19.53 -2.16
C ALA A 146 7.68 18.15 -2.21
N GLY A 147 7.33 17.35 -3.22
CA GLY A 147 7.82 16.00 -3.40
C GLY A 147 7.12 14.93 -2.55
N ALA A 148 6.23 15.32 -1.62
CA ALA A 148 5.34 14.38 -0.95
C ALA A 148 4.33 13.86 -1.99
N ALA A 149 4.15 12.54 -2.09
CA ALA A 149 3.43 11.93 -3.20
C ALA A 149 2.58 10.71 -2.82
N TRP A 150 1.46 10.58 -3.55
CA TRP A 150 0.74 9.33 -3.73
C TRP A 150 1.34 8.59 -4.92
N GLY A 151 2.10 7.53 -4.66
CA GLY A 151 2.75 6.68 -5.66
C GLY A 151 1.85 5.52 -6.10
N SER A 152 1.71 5.35 -7.43
CA SER A 152 0.92 4.29 -8.06
C SER A 152 -0.45 4.02 -7.42
N PRO A 153 -1.32 5.03 -7.23
CA PRO A 153 -2.61 4.81 -6.61
C PRO A 153 -3.52 3.95 -7.50
N MET A 154 -4.09 2.88 -6.93
CA MET A 154 -4.92 1.89 -7.60
C MET A 154 -6.24 1.65 -6.86
N LEU A 155 -7.29 1.35 -7.60
CA LEU A 155 -8.56 0.87 -7.06
C LEU A 155 -8.68 -0.63 -7.32
N LEU A 156 -9.02 -1.39 -6.28
CA LEU A 156 -9.13 -2.84 -6.34
C LEU A 156 -10.58 -3.29 -6.07
N SER A 157 -11.04 -4.30 -6.79
CA SER A 157 -12.31 -5.00 -6.51
C SER A 157 -12.10 -6.51 -6.44
N GLY A 158 -13.03 -7.20 -5.76
CA GLY A 158 -12.89 -8.63 -5.45
C GLY A 158 -12.01 -8.89 -4.23
N VAL A 159 -11.89 -7.90 -3.33
CA VAL A 159 -11.18 -8.04 -2.04
C VAL A 159 -12.23 -8.17 -0.93
N SER A 160 -12.17 -9.27 -0.17
CA SER A 160 -13.16 -9.51 0.88
C SER A 160 -12.83 -8.73 2.16
N ALA A 161 -13.83 -8.45 2.99
CA ALA A 161 -13.61 -7.82 4.30
C ALA A 161 -12.75 -8.70 5.22
N GLU A 162 -12.86 -10.03 5.09
CA GLU A 162 -12.03 -10.99 5.81
C GLU A 162 -10.56 -10.89 5.37
N GLU A 163 -10.28 -10.74 4.07
CA GLU A 163 -8.93 -10.55 3.57
C GLU A 163 -8.31 -9.26 4.11
N LEU A 164 -9.07 -8.17 4.19
CA LEU A 164 -8.60 -6.88 4.74
C LEU A 164 -8.33 -6.91 6.25
N GLN A 165 -9.03 -7.77 6.99
CA GLN A 165 -8.86 -7.89 8.44
C GLN A 165 -7.89 -9.01 8.83
N ARG A 166 -7.46 -9.84 7.88
CA ARG A 166 -6.58 -10.97 8.14
C ARG A 166 -5.25 -10.47 8.72
N PRO A 167 -4.85 -10.93 9.93
CA PRO A 167 -3.57 -10.54 10.50
C PRO A 167 -2.40 -10.93 9.59
N LEU A 168 -1.39 -10.07 9.55
CA LEU A 168 -0.11 -10.37 8.93
C LEU A 168 0.59 -11.46 9.73
N THR A 169 1.22 -12.40 9.04
CA THR A 169 2.10 -13.36 9.70
C THR A 169 3.54 -12.87 9.59
N VAL A 170 4.16 -12.57 10.72
CA VAL A 170 5.58 -12.22 10.80
C VAL A 170 6.36 -13.39 11.38
N ILE A 171 7.46 -13.76 10.74
CA ILE A 171 8.33 -14.83 11.20
C ILE A 171 9.64 -14.20 11.66
N ILE A 172 9.92 -14.25 12.97
CA ILE A 172 11.12 -13.69 13.60
C ILE A 172 11.96 -14.87 14.08
N ASP A 173 13.15 -15.07 13.50
CA ASP A 173 14.07 -16.17 13.85
C ASP A 173 13.37 -17.55 13.88
N GLY A 174 12.53 -17.80 12.87
CA GLY A 174 11.75 -19.03 12.73
C GLY A 174 10.49 -19.11 13.60
N LYS A 175 10.22 -18.14 14.48
CA LYS A 175 8.99 -18.07 15.29
C LYS A 175 7.94 -17.21 14.61
N SER A 176 6.74 -17.74 14.43
CA SER A 176 5.63 -16.99 13.85
C SER A 176 4.87 -16.18 14.90
N ALA A 177 4.49 -14.95 14.52
CA ALA A 177 3.63 -14.06 15.27
C ALA A 177 2.53 -13.53 14.34
N GLN A 178 1.31 -13.42 14.87
CA GLN A 178 0.20 -12.77 14.17
C GLN A 178 0.19 -11.29 14.54
N VAL A 179 0.24 -10.43 13.54
CA VAL A 179 0.24 -8.99 13.68
C VAL A 179 -1.09 -8.45 13.15
N PRO A 180 -1.97 -7.90 14.00
CA PRO A 180 -3.26 -7.41 13.56
C PRO A 180 -3.10 -6.22 12.61
N ARG A 181 -3.95 -6.15 11.59
CA ARG A 181 -4.01 -5.00 10.68
C ARG A 181 -4.77 -3.84 11.32
N GLN A 182 -4.33 -2.61 11.05
CA GLN A 182 -5.02 -1.39 11.44
C GLN A 182 -5.74 -0.80 10.23
N GLY A 183 -7.05 -0.99 10.16
CA GLY A 183 -7.87 -0.47 9.04
C GLY A 183 -7.44 -0.99 7.67
N GLY A 184 -6.99 -2.25 7.57
CA GLY A 184 -6.46 -2.85 6.34
C GLY A 184 -4.93 -2.78 6.19
N ASN A 185 -4.27 -1.92 6.96
CA ASN A 185 -2.84 -1.64 6.85
C ASN A 185 -2.00 -2.45 7.85
N ALA A 186 -0.73 -2.66 7.53
CA ALA A 186 0.25 -3.08 8.53
C ALA A 186 0.38 -2.00 9.62
N PRO A 187 0.71 -2.36 10.88
CA PRO A 187 1.06 -1.34 11.85
C PRO A 187 2.32 -0.58 11.42
N SER A 188 2.41 0.70 11.77
CA SER A 188 3.56 1.58 11.44
C SER A 188 4.86 1.16 12.13
N SER A 189 4.78 0.32 13.17
CA SER A 189 5.95 -0.27 13.83
C SER A 189 5.64 -1.67 14.33
N LEU A 190 6.69 -2.50 14.37
CA LEU A 190 6.66 -3.83 14.96
C LEU A 190 7.88 -3.99 15.88
N VAL A 191 7.64 -4.44 17.11
CA VAL A 191 8.72 -4.73 18.05
C VAL A 191 9.36 -6.06 17.69
N VAL A 192 10.63 -6.03 17.29
CA VAL A 192 11.45 -7.22 17.05
C VAL A 192 12.41 -7.37 18.25
N PRO A 193 12.22 -8.37 19.13
CA PRO A 193 13.12 -8.58 20.25
C PRO A 193 14.49 -9.05 19.75
N LEU A 194 15.56 -8.34 20.12
CA LEU A 194 16.93 -8.74 19.82
C LEU A 194 17.58 -9.38 21.05
N PRO A 195 18.30 -10.52 20.91
CA PRO A 195 19.03 -11.14 22.00
C PRO A 195 20.33 -10.39 22.28
N LEU A 196 20.23 -9.16 22.78
CA LEU A 196 21.38 -8.30 23.09
C LEU A 196 22.25 -8.93 24.19
N ARG A 197 23.55 -9.01 23.93
CA ARG A 197 24.58 -9.40 24.91
C ARG A 197 25.30 -8.16 25.43
N SER A 198 25.87 -8.24 26.63
CA SER A 198 26.71 -7.18 27.19
C SER A 198 28.00 -7.04 26.37
N GLY A 199 28.39 -5.80 26.04
CA GLY A 199 29.57 -5.49 25.23
C GLY A 199 29.20 -4.77 23.94
N THR A 200 30.19 -4.52 23.07
CA THR A 200 29.96 -3.98 21.73
C THR A 200 29.81 -5.15 20.76
N THR A 201 28.56 -5.55 20.52
CA THR A 201 28.21 -6.57 19.53
C THR A 201 27.37 -5.91 18.45
N GLU A 202 27.79 -6.06 17.20
CA GLU A 202 27.00 -5.63 16.05
C GLU A 202 26.00 -6.75 15.68
N TYR A 203 24.76 -6.38 15.36
CA TYR A 203 23.72 -7.31 14.95
C TYR A 203 23.24 -6.94 13.54
N ARG A 204 23.02 -7.94 12.70
CA ARG A 204 22.36 -7.79 11.40
C ARG A 204 20.88 -8.14 11.55
N VAL A 205 20.03 -7.27 11.01
CA VAL A 205 18.59 -7.52 10.87
C VAL A 205 18.28 -7.54 9.39
N LYS A 206 17.81 -8.69 8.88
CA LYS A 206 17.38 -8.85 7.50
C LYS A 206 15.87 -9.00 7.48
N MET A 207 15.20 -8.11 6.75
CA MET A 207 13.75 -8.14 6.57
C MET A 207 13.42 -8.46 5.11
N VAL A 208 12.56 -9.44 4.87
CA VAL A 208 12.11 -9.86 3.53
C VAL A 208 10.59 -9.96 3.53
N TYR A 209 9.93 -9.23 2.63
CA TYR A 209 8.50 -9.36 2.41
C TYR A 209 8.20 -10.36 1.28
N ASP A 210 7.60 -11.48 1.64
CA ASP A 210 7.03 -12.46 0.71
C ASP A 210 5.61 -12.04 0.33
N LYS A 211 5.50 -11.29 -0.76
CA LYS A 211 4.23 -10.79 -1.30
C LYS A 211 3.25 -11.90 -1.69
N ALA A 212 3.74 -13.07 -2.11
CA ALA A 212 2.86 -14.15 -2.58
C ALA A 212 2.06 -14.77 -1.41
N ASN A 213 2.64 -14.77 -0.22
CA ASN A 213 2.06 -15.37 0.97
C ASN A 213 1.65 -14.37 2.05
N ASP A 214 1.82 -13.07 1.79
CA ASP A 214 1.55 -11.98 2.74
C ASP A 214 2.32 -12.17 4.06
N ARG A 215 3.63 -12.43 3.95
CA ARG A 215 4.51 -12.73 5.10
C ARG A 215 5.72 -11.82 5.14
N VAL A 216 6.10 -11.40 6.34
CA VAL A 216 7.38 -10.73 6.59
C VAL A 216 8.30 -11.68 7.33
N HIS A 217 9.46 -11.95 6.75
CA HIS A 217 10.53 -12.70 7.38
C HIS A 217 11.54 -11.72 7.98
N VAL A 218 11.80 -11.86 9.27
CA VAL A 218 12.83 -11.11 9.99
C VAL A 218 13.85 -12.11 10.51
N GLU A 219 15.06 -12.03 10.01
CA GLU A 219 16.20 -12.82 10.45
C GLU A 219 17.15 -11.90 11.21
N THR A 220 17.50 -12.27 12.44
CA THR A 220 18.47 -11.56 13.26
C THR A 220 19.70 -12.43 13.46
N SER A 221 20.88 -11.85 13.29
CA SER A 221 22.14 -12.55 13.52
C SER A 221 23.19 -11.62 14.11
N GLU A 222 24.13 -12.20 14.85
CA GLU A 222 25.32 -11.48 15.29
C GLU A 222 26.24 -11.26 14.08
N ALA A 223 26.70 -10.04 13.87
CA ALA A 223 27.71 -9.76 12.85
C ALA A 223 29.04 -10.37 13.31
N ALA A 224 29.72 -11.08 12.41
CA ALA A 224 31.07 -11.55 12.69
C ALA A 224 31.96 -10.33 13.04
N PRO A 225 32.83 -10.43 14.06
CA PRO A 225 33.76 -9.36 14.37
C PRO A 225 34.60 -9.05 13.12
N GLU A 226 34.69 -7.77 12.75
CA GLU A 226 35.65 -7.35 11.74
C GLU A 226 37.05 -7.78 12.21
N LEU A 227 37.66 -8.72 11.48
CA LEU A 227 39.07 -9.02 11.70
C LEU A 227 39.86 -7.74 11.40
N PRO A 228 40.69 -7.23 12.33
CA PRO A 228 41.49 -6.05 12.06
C PRO A 228 42.35 -6.29 10.82
N GLY A 229 42.23 -5.36 9.87
CA GLY A 229 42.67 -5.52 8.50
C GLY A 229 44.12 -5.99 8.34
N SER A 230 44.31 -6.94 7.44
CA SER A 230 45.51 -7.00 6.62
C SER A 230 45.53 -5.77 5.71
N GLN A 231 46.03 -4.65 6.22
CA GLN A 231 46.56 -3.61 5.35
C GLN A 231 47.90 -4.14 4.80
N GLU A 232 47.94 -4.43 3.50
CA GLU A 232 49.19 -4.54 2.74
C GLU A 232 49.73 -3.15 2.42
#